data_AF-A0A5B9DMA1-F1
#
_entry.id   AF-A0A5B9DMA1-F1
#
_cell.length_a   1.000
_cell.length_b   1.000
_cell.length_c   1.000
_cell.angle_alpha   90.00
_cell.angle_beta   90.00
_cell.angle_gamma   90.00
#
_symmetry.space_group_name_H-M   'P 1'
#
loop_
_entity.id
_entity.type
_entity.pdbx_description
1 polymer ?
#
loop_
_entity_poly.entity_id
_entity_poly.type
_entity_poly.pdbx_seq_one_letter_code
_entity_poly.pdbx_strand_id
1 'polypeptide(L)'
;MHYLWDFIVRWRTWLVNVLAGLLLVLPDILTALLGFDWSLIVPKAYMPYVTLAIIIINILMRPRPAVRADDPEAEVTRLRKHGVDFTGEL
;
A
#
# COMPACT_ATOMS: atom_id res chain seq x y z
N MET A 1 -22.52 -0.55 -9.50
CA MET A 1 -21.66 -1.10 -8.42
C MET A 1 -20.18 -0.82 -8.71
N HIS A 2 -19.78 0.45 -8.73
CA HIS A 2 -18.41 0.85 -9.15
C HIS A 2 -17.63 1.57 -8.03
N TYR A 3 -18.29 2.41 -7.22
CA TYR A 3 -17.61 3.21 -6.18
C TYR A 3 -16.82 2.41 -5.13
N LEU A 4 -17.37 1.30 -4.62
CA LEU A 4 -16.69 0.46 -3.62
C LEU A 4 -15.45 -0.22 -4.20
N TRP A 5 -15.57 -0.76 -5.42
CA TRP A 5 -14.44 -1.34 -6.14
C TRP A 5 -13.39 -0.28 -6.48
N ASP A 6 -13.83 0.91 -6.85
CA ASP A 6 -12.95 2.01 -7.20
C ASP A 6 -12.15 2.48 -5.98
N PHE A 7 -12.81 2.61 -4.84
CA PHE A 7 -12.21 2.93 -3.55
C PHE A 7 -11.19 1.85 -3.12
N ILE A 8 -11.55 0.56 -3.17
CA ILE A 8 -10.67 -0.54 -2.79
C ILE A 8 -9.41 -0.56 -3.68
N VAL A 9 -9.55 -0.41 -4.99
CA VAL A 9 -8.39 -0.41 -5.91
C VAL A 9 -7.48 0.79 -5.66
N ARG A 10 -8.05 1.97 -5.38
CA ARG A 10 -7.31 3.21 -5.12
C ARG A 10 -6.54 3.17 -3.80
N TRP A 11 -7.14 2.51 -2.80
CA TRP A 11 -6.57 2.34 -1.47
C TRP A 11 -5.82 1.03 -1.25
N ARG A 12 -5.82 0.07 -2.20
CA ARG A 12 -5.19 -1.25 -2.05
C ARG A 12 -3.75 -1.16 -1.52
N THR A 13 -2.96 -0.28 -2.10
CA THR A 13 -1.55 -0.07 -1.73
C THR A 13 -1.42 0.50 -0.31
N TRP A 14 -2.32 1.40 0.07
CA TRP A 14 -2.39 1.95 1.43
C TRP A 14 -2.87 0.91 2.43
N LEU A 15 -3.90 0.13 2.10
CA LEU A 15 -4.44 -0.93 2.94
C LEU A 15 -3.37 -1.99 3.22
N VAL A 16 -2.61 -2.41 2.21
CA VAL A 16 -1.53 -3.38 2.41
C VAL A 16 -0.40 -2.79 3.25
N ASN A 17 -0.03 -1.52 3.07
CA ASN A 17 1.01 -0.89 3.90
C ASN A 17 0.57 -0.69 5.35
N VAL A 18 -0.68 -0.31 5.58
CA VAL A 18 -1.26 -0.19 6.92
C VAL A 18 -1.30 -1.56 7.59
N LEU A 19 -1.75 -2.60 6.87
CA LEU A 19 -1.74 -3.99 7.35
C LEU A 19 -0.32 -4.49 7.64
N ALA A 20 0.64 -4.20 6.76
CA ALA A 20 2.05 -4.58 6.94
C ALA A 20 2.66 -3.88 8.16
N GLY A 21 2.43 -2.56 8.30
CA GLY A 21 2.86 -1.80 9.47
C GLY A 21 2.22 -2.32 10.76
N LEU A 22 0.92 -2.61 10.73
CA LEU A 22 0.23 -3.28 11.83
C LEU A 22 0.88 -4.62 12.13
N LEU A 23 1.12 -5.49 11.16
CA LEU A 23 1.73 -6.80 11.39
C LEU A 23 3.13 -6.73 12.03
N LEU A 24 3.83 -5.60 11.85
CA LEU A 24 5.17 -5.40 12.40
C LEU A 24 5.11 -4.92 13.86
N VAL A 25 4.12 -4.11 14.23
CA VAL A 25 3.98 -3.51 15.57
C VAL A 25 3.01 -4.30 16.47
N LEU A 26 2.04 -4.98 15.87
CA LEU A 26 1.05 -5.82 16.54
C LEU A 26 1.66 -6.92 17.42
N PRO A 27 2.76 -7.62 17.05
CA PRO A 27 3.42 -8.57 17.94
C PRO A 27 3.80 -7.94 19.28
N ASP A 28 4.45 -6.78 19.24
CA ASP A 28 4.94 -6.09 20.43
C ASP A 28 3.77 -5.58 21.27
N ILE A 29 2.72 -5.05 20.62
CA ILE A 29 1.50 -4.60 21.29
C ILE A 29 0.78 -5.78 21.96
N LEU A 30 0.60 -6.91 21.28
CA LEU A 30 -0.09 -8.09 21.82
C LEU A 30 0.73 -8.73 22.95
N THR A 31 2.05 -8.74 22.84
CA THR A 31 2.93 -9.21 23.93
C THR A 31 2.82 -8.28 25.14
N ALA A 32 2.87 -6.96 24.93
CA ALA A 32 2.82 -5.97 26.00
C ALA A 32 1.44 -5.87 26.69
N LEU A 33 0.35 -6.00 25.94
CA LEU A 33 -1.02 -5.85 26.47
C LEU A 33 -1.64 -7.17 26.95
N LEU A 34 -1.33 -8.29 26.30
CA LEU A 34 -2.02 -9.58 26.51
C LEU A 34 -1.06 -10.71 26.89
N GLY A 35 0.25 -10.48 26.94
CA GLY A 35 1.25 -11.52 27.21
C GLY A 35 1.36 -12.57 26.11
N PHE A 36 0.82 -12.30 24.93
CA PHE A 36 0.75 -13.26 23.83
C PHE A 36 2.07 -13.29 23.06
N ASP A 37 2.86 -14.34 23.26
CA ASP A 37 4.13 -14.52 22.55
C ASP A 37 3.89 -15.02 21.12
N TRP A 38 4.30 -14.20 20.14
CA TRP A 38 4.24 -14.56 18.71
C TRP A 38 5.01 -15.83 18.37
N SER A 39 5.95 -16.26 19.23
CA SER A 39 6.66 -17.52 19.05
C SER A 39 5.77 -18.77 19.05
N LEU A 40 4.53 -18.63 19.54
CA LEU A 40 3.49 -19.67 19.47
C LEU A 40 2.93 -19.88 18.06
N ILE A 41 3.00 -18.86 17.20
CA ILE A 41 2.50 -18.92 15.81
C ILE A 41 3.66 -19.08 14.84
N VAL A 42 4.74 -18.31 15.04
CA VAL A 42 5.93 -18.29 14.18
C VAL A 42 7.13 -18.71 15.00
N PRO A 43 7.84 -19.80 14.65
CA PRO A 43 9.03 -20.21 15.39
C PRO A 43 10.06 -19.08 15.45
N LYS A 44 10.74 -18.90 16.60
CA LYS A 44 11.67 -17.77 16.83
C LYS A 44 12.76 -17.64 15.77
N ALA A 45 13.20 -18.75 15.19
CA ALA A 45 14.17 -18.78 14.08
C ALA A 45 13.66 -18.06 12.82
N TYR A 46 12.34 -18.02 12.60
CA TYR A 46 11.72 -17.41 11.42
C TYR A 46 11.27 -15.96 11.62
N MET A 47 11.17 -15.47 12.86
CA MET A 47 10.80 -14.08 13.18
C MET A 47 11.59 -13.03 12.38
N PRO A 48 12.93 -13.07 12.28
CA PRO A 48 13.67 -12.07 11.50
C PRO A 48 13.31 -12.09 10.02
N TYR A 49 13.01 -13.27 9.45
CA TYR A 49 12.60 -13.38 8.04
C TYR A 49 11.18 -12.84 7.81
N VAL A 50 10.27 -13.03 8.77
CA VAL A 50 8.92 -12.44 8.73
C VAL A 50 9.01 -10.91 8.77
N THR A 51 9.80 -10.36 9.69
CA THR A 51 10.03 -8.91 9.75
C THR A 51 10.64 -8.38 8.45
N LEU A 52 11.64 -9.07 7.90
CA LEU A 52 12.28 -8.69 6.64
C LEU A 52 11.29 -8.73 5.47
N ALA A 53 10.45 -9.76 5.40
CA ALA A 53 9.43 -9.90 4.36
C ALA A 53 8.40 -8.77 4.44
N ILE A 54 7.96 -8.38 5.64
CA ILE A 54 7.03 -7.25 5.83
C ILE A 54 7.67 -5.95 5.36
N ILE A 55 8.93 -5.69 5.71
CA ILE A 55 9.66 -4.49 5.26
C ILE A 55 9.80 -4.48 3.74
N ILE A 56 10.20 -5.60 3.12
CA ILE A 56 10.35 -5.72 1.67
C ILE A 56 9.00 -5.48 0.97
N ILE A 57 7.92 -6.10 1.45
CA ILE A 57 6.57 -5.89 0.92
C ILE A 57 6.18 -4.42 1.02
N ASN A 58 6.46 -3.76 2.15
CA ASN A 58 6.15 -2.34 2.35
C ASN A 58 6.91 -1.44 1.36
N ILE A 59 8.20 -1.72 1.12
CA ILE A 59 9.03 -0.98 0.14
C ILE A 59 8.54 -1.22 -1.29
N LEU A 60 8.27 -2.48 -1.66
CA LEU A 60 7.77 -2.84 -2.98
C LEU A 60 6.38 -2.24 -3.23
N MET A 61 5.54 -2.18 -2.20
CA MET A 61 4.24 -1.51 -2.21
C MET A 61 4.36 -0.02 -1.92
N ARG A 62 5.28 0.67 -2.62
CA ARG A 62 5.43 2.14 -2.51
C ARG A 62 4.03 2.80 -2.59
N PRO A 63 3.62 3.58 -1.57
CA PRO A 63 2.29 4.16 -1.53
C PRO A 63 2.16 5.19 -2.65
N ARG A 64 1.53 4.77 -3.74
CA ARG A 64 1.04 5.66 -4.78
C ARG A 64 -0.46 5.45 -4.85
N PRO A 65 -1.26 6.52 -4.75
CA PRO A 65 -2.65 6.45 -5.18
C PRO A 65 -2.66 5.88 -6.60
N ALA A 66 -3.43 4.81 -6.84
CA ALA A 66 -3.58 4.30 -8.18
C ALA A 66 -4.37 5.32 -9.00
N VAL A 67 -3.69 6.03 -9.91
CA VAL A 67 -4.32 6.93 -10.87
C VAL A 67 -5.09 6.07 -11.87
N ARG A 68 -6.41 6.26 -11.97
CA ARG A 68 -7.24 5.59 -12.98
C ARG A 68 -7.13 6.32 -14.31
N ALA A 69 -7.43 5.60 -15.40
CA ALA A 69 -7.48 6.17 -16.74
C ALA A 69 -8.50 7.32 -16.85
N ASP A 70 -9.53 7.31 -16.01
CA ASP A 70 -10.60 8.31 -15.97
C ASP A 70 -10.30 9.46 -14.97
N ASP A 71 -9.20 9.40 -14.20
CA ASP A 71 -8.80 10.53 -13.36
C ASP A 71 -8.23 11.65 -14.27
N PRO A 72 -8.55 12.93 -14.02
CA PRO A 72 -8.04 14.05 -14.84
C PRO A 72 -6.51 14.13 -14.88
N GLU A 73 -5.84 13.62 -13.85
CA GLU A 73 -4.38 13.49 -13.78
C GLU A 73 -3.81 12.49 -14.82
N ALA A 74 -4.58 11.47 -15.20
CA ALA A 74 -4.21 10.55 -16.29
C ALA A 74 -4.33 11.22 -17.66
N GLU A 75 -5.31 12.10 -17.84
CA GLU A 75 -5.52 12.83 -19.08
C GLU A 75 -4.38 13.82 -19.36
N VAL A 76 -3.93 14.57 -18.34
CA VAL A 76 -2.76 15.45 -18.45
C VAL A 76 -1.49 14.66 -18.80
N THR A 77 -1.30 13.49 -18.19
CA THR A 77 -0.16 12.60 -18.50
C THR A 77 -0.23 12.05 -19.93
N ARG A 78 -1.44 11.76 -20.42
CA ARG A 78 -1.68 11.28 -21.79
C ARG A 78 -1.40 12.39 -22.81
N LEU A 79 -1.93 13.59 -22.59
CA LEU A 79 -1.76 14.74 -23.48
C LEU A 79 -0.30 15.21 -23.53
N ARG A 80 0.40 15.20 -22.39
CA ARG A 80 1.85 15.44 -22.33
C ARG A 80 2.66 14.42 -23.14
N LYS A 81 2.29 13.13 -23.13
CA LYS A 81 2.94 12.10 -23.97
C LYS A 81 2.68 12.29 -25.46
N HIS A 82 1.55 12.89 -25.82
CA HIS A 82 1.18 13.19 -27.21
C HIS A 82 1.64 14.58 -27.68
N GLY A 83 2.37 15.34 -26.85
CA GLY A 83 2.94 16.64 -27.23
C GLY A 83 1.90 17.75 -27.46
N VAL A 84 0.68 17.57 -26.94
CA VAL A 84 -0.38 18.59 -27.05
C VAL A 84 -0.27 19.49 -25.83
N ASP A 85 0.35 20.65 -25.98
CA ASP A 85 0.40 21.67 -24.93
C ASP A 85 -0.98 22.31 -24.77
N PHE A 86 -1.42 22.45 -23.52
CA PHE A 86 -2.68 23.08 -23.12
C PHE A 86 -2.61 24.62 -23.23
N THR A 87 -2.01 25.16 -24.28
CA THR A 87 -2.15 26.59 -24.59
C THR A 87 -3.52 26.76 -25.24
N GLY A 88 -4.53 27.03 -24.42
CA GLY A 88 -5.89 27.32 -24.84
C GLY A 88 -6.02 28.66 -25.56
N GLU A 89 -5.36 28.79 -26.71
CA GLU A 89 -5.57 29.90 -27.64
C GLU A 89 -5.98 29.33 -29.01
N LEU A 90 -7.25 29.50 -29.35
CA LEU A 90 -7.81 29.46 -30.70
C LEU A 90 -8.50 30.79 -30.96
#